data_AF-A0A674JPL3-F1
#
_entry.id   AF-A0A674JPL3-F1
#
_cell.length_a   1.000
_cell.length_b   1.000
_cell.length_c   1.000
_cell.angle_alpha   90.00
_cell.angle_beta   90.00
_cell.angle_gamma   90.00
#
_symmetry.space_group_name_H-M   'P 1'
#
loop_
_entity.id
_entity.type
_entity.pdbx_description
1 polymer ?
#
loop_
_entity_poly.entity_id
_entity_poly.type
_entity_poly.pdbx_seq_one_letter_code
_entity_poly.pdbx_strand_id
1 'polypeptide(L)' 'MKELLLTELPSFVGDQVDESDLKKLMGNLDANGDEELDFQEYAVFLALTAELCNEFFRECAD' A
#
# COMPACT_ATOMS: atom_id res chain seq x y z
N MET A 1 6.56 -9.99 4.14
CA MET A 1 6.27 -8.53 4.07
C MET A 1 4.80 -8.17 4.31
N LYS A 2 3.85 -9.10 4.13
CA LYS A 2 2.41 -8.89 4.37
C LYS A 2 2.10 -8.27 5.75
N GLU A 3 2.78 -8.74 6.80
CA GLU A 3 2.65 -8.22 8.16
C GLU A 3 3.14 -6.78 8.33
N LEU A 4 4.14 -6.32 7.57
CA LEU A 4 4.61 -4.93 7.66
C LEU A 4 3.56 -3.95 7.12
N LEU A 5 2.85 -4.33 6.07
CA LEU A 5 1.74 -3.55 5.52
C LEU A 5 0.61 -3.40 6.54
N LEU A 6 0.30 -4.47 7.28
CA LEU A 6 -0.71 -4.46 8.35
C LEU A 6 -0.26 -3.69 9.60
N THR A 7 1.02 -3.80 9.96
CA THR A 7 1.57 -3.23 11.20
C THR A 7 1.93 -1.76 11.07
N GLU A 8 2.53 -1.36 9.96
CA GLU A 8 3.02 0.01 9.73
C GLU A 8 1.96 0.91 9.10
N LEU A 9 0.98 0.35 8.37
CA LEU A 9 -0.10 1.10 7.73
C LEU A 9 -1.50 0.65 8.20
N PRO A 10 -1.76 0.58 9.53
CA PRO A 10 -3.04 0.14 10.06
C PRO A 10 -4.20 1.09 9.70
N SER A 11 -3.92 2.33 9.29
CA SER A 11 -4.96 3.26 8.80
C SER A 11 -5.37 2.99 7.36
N PHE A 12 -4.48 2.38 6.56
CA PHE A 12 -4.72 2.02 5.16
C PHE A 12 -5.29 0.61 5.03
N VAL A 13 -4.92 -0.28 5.95
CA VAL A 13 -5.27 -1.70 5.98
C VAL A 13 -6.01 -2.09 7.26
N GLY A 14 -6.66 -1.14 7.93
CA GLY A 14 -7.26 -1.32 9.25
C GLY A 14 -8.39 -2.35 9.29
N ASP A 15 -9.10 -2.42 10.43
CA ASP A 15 -10.20 -3.36 10.78
C ASP A 15 -11.27 -3.64 9.70
N GLN A 16 -11.29 -2.88 8.60
CA GLN A 16 -12.24 -2.99 7.49
C GLN A 16 -11.66 -3.55 6.18
N VAL A 17 -10.36 -3.87 6.09
CA VAL A 17 -9.82 -4.54 4.90
C VAL A 17 -10.02 -6.05 5.03
N ASP A 18 -11.00 -6.57 4.29
CA ASP A 18 -11.20 -8.00 4.12
C ASP A 18 -9.93 -8.65 3.53
N GLU A 19 -9.64 -9.91 3.92
CA GLU A 19 -8.52 -10.69 3.36
C GLU A 19 -8.54 -10.72 1.82
N SER A 20 -9.72 -10.65 1.22
CA SER A 20 -9.88 -10.59 -0.24
C SER A 20 -9.40 -9.29 -0.84
N ASP A 21 -9.62 -8.16 -0.16
CA ASP A 21 -9.14 -6.85 -0.61
C ASP A 21 -7.65 -6.69 -0.32
N LEU A 22 -7.14 -7.26 0.79
CA LEU A 22 -5.71 -7.37 1.02
C LEU A 22 -5.03 -8.20 -0.07
N LYS A 23 -5.62 -9.33 -0.47
CA LYS A 23 -5.09 -10.18 -1.53
C LYS A 23 -5.11 -9.49 -2.89
N LYS A 24 -6.16 -8.72 -3.20
CA LYS A 24 -6.20 -7.86 -4.40
C LYS A 24 -5.14 -6.76 -4.35
N LEU A 25 -4.98 -6.09 -3.21
CA LEU A 25 -3.96 -5.07 -3.02
C LEU A 25 -2.57 -5.65 -3.25
N MET A 26 -2.28 -6.82 -2.68
CA MET A 26 -1.03 -7.53 -2.92
C MET A 26 -0.86 -7.91 -4.38
N GLY A 27 -1.89 -8.42 -5.05
CA GLY A 27 -1.82 -8.71 -6.48
C GLY A 27 -1.63 -7.47 -7.36
N ASN A 28 -2.03 -6.28 -6.89
CA ASN A 28 -1.74 -5.02 -7.59
C ASN A 28 -0.31 -4.51 -7.33
N LEU A 29 0.31 -4.95 -6.23
CA LEU A 29 1.67 -4.59 -5.84
C LEU A 29 2.73 -5.55 -6.37
N ASP A 30 2.35 -6.82 -6.52
CA ASP A 30 3.12 -7.90 -7.14
C ASP A 30 3.28 -7.63 -8.64
N ALA A 31 4.30 -6.84 -8.96
CA ALA A 31 4.61 -6.41 -10.33
C ALA A 31 5.44 -7.47 -11.06
N ASN A 32 6.16 -8.31 -10.32
CA ASN A 32 6.99 -9.38 -10.85
C ASN A 32 6.17 -10.68 -11.09
N GLY A 33 4.98 -10.80 -10.49
CA GLY A 33 4.05 -11.91 -10.63
C GLY A 33 4.47 -13.16 -9.86
N ASP A 34 5.25 -13.02 -8.79
CA ASP A 34 5.77 -14.12 -7.98
C ASP A 34 4.85 -14.50 -6.80
N GLU A 35 3.71 -13.83 -6.67
CA GLU A 35 2.73 -13.97 -5.58
C GLU A 35 3.28 -13.61 -4.18
N GLU A 36 4.50 -13.08 -4.13
CA GLU A 36 5.15 -12.52 -2.96
C GLU A 36 5.10 -10.99 -3.01
N LEU A 37 5.67 -10.35 -2.01
CA LEU A 37 5.69 -8.90 -1.91
C LEU A 37 7.10 -8.54 -1.48
N ASP A 38 7.92 -8.13 -2.43
CA ASP A 38 9.31 -7.82 -2.19
C ASP A 38 9.47 -6.45 -1.54
N PHE A 39 10.64 -6.22 -0.94
CA PHE A 39 10.98 -4.91 -0.38
C PHE A 39 10.87 -3.78 -1.43
N GLN A 40 11.22 -4.07 -2.68
CA GLN A 40 11.16 -3.10 -3.76
C GLN A 40 9.71 -2.70 -4.07
N GLU A 41 8.81 -3.66 -4.20
CA GLU A 41 7.39 -3.43 -4.49
C GLU A 41 6.70 -2.70 -3.34
N TYR A 42 7.00 -3.08 -2.11
CA TYR A 42 6.55 -2.38 -0.92
C TYR A 42 7.08 -0.93 -0.85
N ALA A 43 8.35 -0.70 -1.19
CA ALA A 43 8.94 0.64 -1.21
C ALA A 43 8.32 1.52 -2.30
N VAL A 44 8.03 0.96 -3.47
CA VAL A 44 7.31 1.65 -4.56
C VAL A 44 5.91 2.04 -4.11
N PHE A 45 5.18 1.14 -3.44
CA PHE A 45 3.88 1.46 -2.85
C PHE A 45 3.95 2.63 -1.88
N LEU A 46 4.90 2.58 -0.92
CA LEU A 46 5.12 3.66 0.04
C LEU A 46 5.44 4.99 -0.63
N ALA A 47 6.26 4.99 -1.68
CA ALA A 47 6.57 6.19 -2.45
C ALA A 47 5.32 6.75 -3.14
N LEU A 48 4.50 5.89 -3.76
CA LEU A 48 3.23 6.28 -4.38
C LEU A 48 2.22 6.79 -3.35
N THR A 49 2.09 6.14 -2.19
CA THR A 49 1.22 6.60 -1.11
C THR A 49 1.70 7.94 -0.55
N ALA A 50 3.00 8.13 -0.40
CA ALA A 50 3.58 9.40 0.03
C ALA A 50 3.37 10.51 -1.00
N GLU A 51 3.48 10.20 -2.31
CA GLU A 51 3.20 11.14 -3.40
C GLU A 51 1.71 11.50 -3.47
N LEU A 52 0.81 10.52 -3.30
CA LEU A 52 -0.64 10.75 -3.18
C LEU A 52 -0.98 11.63 -1.97
N CYS A 53 -0.34 11.38 -0.82
CA CYS A 53 -0.49 12.27 0.33
C CYS A 53 0.02 13.67 0.00
N ASN A 54 1.16 13.79 -0.68
CA ASN A 54 1.74 15.08 -1.06
C ASN A 54 0.83 15.85 -2.05
N GLU A 55 0.18 15.19 -3.01
CA GLU A 55 -0.85 15.82 -3.86
C GLU A 55 -2.09 16.21 -3.08
N PHE A 56 -2.57 15.34 -2.18
CA PHE A 56 -3.70 15.63 -1.30
C PHE A 56 -3.47 16.87 -0.42
N PHE A 57 -2.25 17.03 0.11
CA PHE A 57 -1.86 18.23 0.85
C PHE A 57 -1.67 19.46 -0.04
N ARG A 58 -1.39 19.28 -1.33
CA ARG A 58 -1.28 20.37 -2.31
C ARG A 58 -2.65 20.88 -2.78
N GLU A 59 -3.67 20.02 -2.87
CA GLU A 59 -5.04 20.40 -3.22
C GLU A 59 -5.84 21.04 -2.06
N CYS A 60 -5.42 20.86 -0.80
CA CYS A 60 -5.98 21.58 0.35
C CYS A 60 -5.37 22.98 0.57
N ALA A 61 -4.42 23.39 -0.27
CA ALA A 61 -3.70 24.66 -0.14
C ALA A 61 -4.25 25.80 -1.02
N ASP A 62 -5.34 25.57 -1.76
CA ASP A 62 -6.08 26.60 -2.52
C ASP A 62 -7.38 27.03 -1.80
#